data_AF-A0A929U9M0-F1
#
_entry.id   AF-A0A929U9M0-F1
#
_cell.length_a   1.000
_cell.length_b   1.000
_cell.length_c   1.000
_cell.angle_alpha   90.00
_cell.angle_beta   90.00
_cell.angle_gamma   90.00
#
_symmetry.space_group_name_H-M   'P 1'
#
loop_
_entity.id
_entity.type
_entity.pdbx_description
1 polymer ?
#
loop_
_entity_poly.entity_id
_entity_poly.type
_entity_poly.pdbx_seq_one_letter_code
_entity_poly.pdbx_strand_id
1 'polypeptide(L)'
;MPHKEDSFRMMTGSGSGFIKKCPENAYQRTIRLFGKEAVEALFSKRVAVFGLGGVGGSAVEALARSNIGTIDVIDNDFYNETNLNRQCMALIPNLGRRKTDVCEERIHDINPEIRVMKHPVFYLPGSEEANGLEFQNYDYILDAIDTVSAKIGLILEAQKAQVPIISCMG
;
A
#
# COMPACT_ATOMS: atom_id res chain seq x y z
N MET A 1 8.84 44.60 -0.41
CA MET A 1 8.67 43.87 0.86
C MET A 1 9.05 42.42 0.57
N PRO A 2 10.14 41.88 1.13
CA PRO A 2 10.55 40.51 0.84
C PRO A 2 9.60 39.54 1.55
N HIS A 3 9.03 38.60 0.80
CA HIS A 3 8.29 37.47 1.34
C HIS A 3 9.27 36.58 2.13
N LYS A 4 8.86 36.18 3.33
CA LYS A 4 9.58 35.29 4.25
C LYS A 4 9.74 33.90 3.61
N GLU A 5 10.85 33.65 2.93
CA GLU A 5 11.30 32.28 2.59
C GLU A 5 12.43 31.79 3.51
N ASP A 6 12.96 32.63 4.39
CA ASP A 6 14.05 32.28 5.29
C ASP A 6 13.56 31.91 6.71
N SER A 7 13.15 30.65 6.94
CA SER A 7 13.18 30.04 8.29
C SER A 7 12.90 28.52 8.39
N PHE A 8 13.16 27.72 7.36
CA PHE A 8 13.16 26.25 7.50
C PHE A 8 14.44 25.62 6.97
N ARG A 9 15.59 26.10 7.45
CA ARG A 9 16.83 25.32 7.44
C ARG A 9 16.92 24.55 8.76
N MET A 10 16.12 23.48 8.91
CA MET A 10 16.25 22.57 10.04
C MET A 10 17.27 21.48 9.72
N MET A 11 18.45 21.67 10.30
CA MET A 11 19.42 20.67 10.75
C MET A 11 19.70 19.49 9.80
N THR A 12 20.79 19.62 9.05
CA THR A 12 21.61 18.48 8.64
C THR A 12 22.20 17.83 9.90
N GLY A 13 21.43 16.97 10.55
CA GLY A 13 21.88 16.06 11.58
C GLY A 13 22.41 14.78 10.94
N SER A 14 23.68 14.51 11.13
CA SER A 14 24.37 13.28 10.75
C SER A 14 23.75 12.04 11.40
N GLY A 15 23.18 11.13 10.59
CA GLY A 15 22.80 9.78 11.01
C GLY A 15 21.44 9.31 10.46
N SER A 16 21.48 8.20 9.69
CA SER A 16 20.39 7.36 9.18
C SER A 16 19.31 7.96 8.25
N GLY A 17 19.26 7.46 7.02
CA GLY A 17 18.01 6.89 6.48
C GLY A 17 16.99 7.79 5.78
N PHE A 18 17.28 9.04 5.41
CA PHE A 18 16.30 9.82 4.64
C PHE A 18 16.17 9.30 3.20
N ILE A 19 14.89 9.13 2.81
CA ILE A 19 14.34 8.69 1.52
C ILE A 19 15.08 9.39 0.38
N LYS A 20 15.90 8.67 -0.41
CA LYS A 20 16.92 9.28 -1.28
C LYS A 20 16.35 9.81 -2.59
N LYS A 21 15.22 9.27 -3.05
CA LYS A 21 14.58 9.63 -4.33
C LYS A 21 13.28 10.42 -4.19
N CYS A 22 12.69 10.53 -3.00
CA CYS A 22 11.48 11.32 -2.80
C CYS A 22 11.84 12.77 -2.45
N PRO A 23 11.13 13.78 -2.96
CA PRO A 23 11.38 15.18 -2.60
C PRO A 23 11.37 15.40 -1.08
N GLU A 24 12.37 16.11 -0.57
CA GLU A 24 12.62 16.32 0.87
C GLU A 24 11.39 16.83 1.66
N ASN A 25 10.52 17.59 0.98
CA ASN A 25 9.35 18.20 1.62
C ASN A 25 8.07 17.35 1.57
N ALA A 26 8.05 16.22 0.85
CA ALA A 26 6.85 15.43 0.59
C ALA A 26 6.13 14.98 1.87
N TYR A 27 6.89 14.68 2.92
CA TYR A 27 6.38 14.16 4.20
C TYR A 27 6.39 15.19 5.34
N GLN A 28 6.74 16.46 5.09
CA GLN A 28 6.83 17.47 6.16
C GLN A 28 5.54 17.62 6.98
N ARG A 29 4.38 17.55 6.31
CA ARG A 29 3.08 17.63 7.02
C ARG A 29 2.84 16.40 7.89
N THR A 30 3.17 15.22 7.39
CA THR A 30 3.07 13.95 8.14
C THR A 30 4.01 13.93 9.33
N ILE A 31 5.26 14.38 9.15
CA ILE A 31 6.26 14.52 10.22
C ILE A 31 5.77 15.47 11.31
N ARG A 32 5.13 16.59 10.96
CA ARG A 32 4.57 17.53 11.95
C ARG A 32 3.42 16.92 12.77
N LEU A 33 2.70 15.94 12.22
CA LEU A 33 1.57 15.29 12.90
C LEU A 33 2.02 14.11 13.76
N PHE A 34 2.93 13.28 13.26
CA PHE A 34 3.28 12.00 13.89
C PHE A 34 4.70 11.95 14.46
N GLY A 35 5.54 12.94 14.16
CA GLY A 35 6.97 12.92 14.47
C GLY A 35 7.79 12.26 13.36
N LYS A 36 9.09 12.53 13.36
CA LYS A 36 10.03 12.00 12.37
C LYS A 36 10.21 10.49 12.54
N GLU A 37 10.34 10.06 13.78
CA GLU A 37 10.57 8.67 14.19
C GLU A 37 9.41 7.78 13.72
N ALA A 38 8.16 8.26 13.80
CA ALA A 38 7.00 7.52 13.32
C ALA A 38 7.01 7.35 11.80
N VAL A 39 7.38 8.39 11.05
CA VAL A 39 7.46 8.34 9.58
C VAL A 39 8.58 7.40 9.11
N GLU A 40 9.72 7.41 9.81
CA GLU A 40 10.82 6.46 9.57
C GLU A 40 10.42 5.03 9.93
N ALA A 41 9.70 4.84 11.04
CA ALA A 41 9.19 3.54 11.43
C ALA A 41 8.22 2.98 10.38
N LEU A 42 7.32 3.79 9.82
CA LEU A 42 6.41 3.37 8.73
C LEU A 42 7.18 2.87 7.50
N PHE A 43 8.33 3.47 7.18
CA PHE A 43 9.14 3.03 6.04
C PHE A 43 9.74 1.64 6.23
N SER A 44 9.94 1.21 7.47
CA SER A 44 10.38 -0.16 7.76
C SER A 44 9.25 -1.19 7.71
N LYS A 45 8.00 -0.77 7.51
CA LYS A 45 6.83 -1.65 7.54
C LYS A 45 6.52 -2.28 6.18
N ARG A 46 5.98 -3.49 6.25
CA ARG A 46 5.44 -4.26 5.13
C ARG A 46 3.95 -4.53 5.32
N VAL A 47 3.12 -4.04 4.39
CA VAL A 47 1.66 -4.19 4.45
C VAL A 47 1.17 -5.00 3.26
N ALA A 48 0.32 -5.99 3.51
CA ALA A 48 -0.33 -6.76 2.45
C ALA A 48 -1.76 -6.26 2.22
N VAL A 49 -2.12 -6.02 0.95
CA VAL A 49 -3.46 -5.62 0.54
C VAL A 49 -4.07 -6.68 -0.36
N PHE A 50 -5.13 -7.32 0.14
CA PHE A 50 -5.89 -8.33 -0.59
C PHE A 50 -7.12 -7.69 -1.23
N GLY A 51 -7.19 -7.76 -2.56
CA GLY A 51 -8.19 -7.07 -3.38
C GLY A 51 -7.79 -5.64 -3.70
N LEU A 52 -7.79 -5.29 -4.99
CA LEU A 52 -7.48 -3.97 -5.57
C LEU A 52 -8.72 -3.33 -6.21
N GLY A 53 -9.90 -3.64 -5.65
CA GLY A 53 -11.18 -3.01 -6.01
C GLY A 53 -11.29 -1.56 -5.52
N GLY A 54 -12.52 -1.08 -5.29
CA GLY A 54 -12.77 0.32 -4.92
C GLY A 54 -12.12 0.71 -3.59
N VAL A 55 -12.23 -0.15 -2.57
CA VAL A 55 -11.62 0.08 -1.26
C VAL A 55 -10.12 -0.19 -1.31
N GLY A 56 -9.72 -1.36 -1.81
CA GLY A 56 -8.32 -1.78 -1.84
C GLY A 56 -7.40 -0.83 -2.62
N GLY A 57 -7.83 -0.39 -3.80
CA GLY A 57 -7.05 0.60 -4.58
C GLY A 57 -6.90 1.93 -3.85
N SER A 58 -7.95 2.41 -3.18
CA SER A 58 -7.90 3.63 -2.37
C SER A 58 -6.99 3.48 -1.15
N ALA A 59 -7.01 2.30 -0.52
CA ALA A 59 -6.14 2.00 0.60
C ALA A 59 -4.66 1.95 0.19
N VAL A 60 -4.33 1.34 -0.95
CA VAL A 60 -2.96 1.34 -1.48
C VAL A 60 -2.46 2.75 -1.74
N GLU A 61 -3.28 3.60 -2.36
CA GLU A 61 -2.95 5.03 -2.58
C GLU A 61 -2.63 5.73 -1.24
N ALA A 62 -3.42 5.47 -0.19
CA ALA A 62 -3.19 6.01 1.13
C ALA A 62 -1.90 5.48 1.78
N LEU A 63 -1.61 4.18 1.66
CA LEU A 63 -0.38 3.55 2.18
C LEU A 63 0.87 4.12 1.49
N ALA A 64 0.84 4.24 0.17
CA ALA A 64 1.95 4.81 -0.62
C ALA A 64 2.24 6.27 -0.20
N ARG A 65 1.19 7.05 0.05
CA ARG A 65 1.31 8.44 0.54
C ARG A 65 1.69 8.53 2.02
N SER A 66 1.57 7.44 2.78
CA SER A 66 1.89 7.36 4.21
C SER A 66 3.30 6.84 4.49
N ASN A 67 4.12 6.66 3.45
CA ASN A 67 5.51 6.22 3.57
C ASN A 67 5.69 4.79 4.08
N ILE A 68 4.77 3.88 3.75
CA ILE A 68 5.00 2.44 3.93
C ILE A 68 6.08 1.99 2.94
N GLY A 69 7.12 1.30 3.41
CA GLY A 69 8.27 0.96 2.57
C GLY A 69 8.08 -0.28 1.70
N THR A 70 7.24 -1.24 2.10
CA THR A 70 6.90 -2.41 1.27
C THR A 70 5.39 -2.64 1.23
N ILE A 71 4.83 -2.78 0.03
CA ILE A 71 3.40 -3.07 -0.17
C ILE A 71 3.26 -4.31 -1.04
N ASP A 72 2.66 -5.35 -0.48
CA ASP A 72 2.23 -6.53 -1.23
C ASP A 72 0.82 -6.29 -1.77
N VAL A 73 0.62 -6.50 -3.07
CA VAL A 73 -0.67 -6.29 -3.74
C VAL A 73 -1.16 -7.61 -4.33
N ILE A 74 -2.30 -8.10 -3.84
CA ILE A 74 -2.86 -9.42 -4.18
C ILE A 74 -4.22 -9.23 -4.86
N ASP A 75 -4.26 -9.45 -6.19
CA ASP A 75 -5.50 -9.41 -6.98
C ASP A 75 -5.26 -10.07 -8.35
N ASN A 76 -6.21 -10.87 -8.84
CA ASN A 76 -6.09 -11.58 -10.13
C ASN A 76 -6.69 -10.82 -11.33
N ASP A 77 -7.46 -9.78 -11.07
CA ASP A 77 -8.31 -9.16 -12.07
C ASP A 77 -7.56 -8.18 -12.98
N PHE A 78 -8.27 -7.81 -14.04
CA PHE A 78 -7.95 -6.73 -14.94
C PHE A 78 -8.96 -5.59 -14.77
N TYR A 79 -8.55 -4.36 -15.07
CA TYR A 79 -9.51 -3.25 -15.14
C TYR A 79 -10.44 -3.41 -16.34
N ASN A 80 -11.73 -3.22 -16.11
CA ASN A 80 -12.75 -3.18 -17.15
C ASN A 80 -13.68 -1.97 -16.97
N GLU A 81 -14.52 -1.69 -17.97
CA GLU A 81 -15.38 -0.50 -18.01
C GLU A 81 -16.30 -0.38 -16.79
N THR A 82 -16.75 -1.51 -16.22
CA THR A 82 -17.61 -1.51 -15.03
C THR A 82 -16.88 -1.05 -13.77
N ASN A 83 -15.55 -0.94 -13.80
CA ASN A 83 -14.74 -0.48 -12.67
C ASN A 83 -14.62 1.05 -12.61
N LEU A 84 -14.85 1.74 -13.74
CA LEU A 84 -14.69 3.20 -13.88
C LEU A 84 -15.52 4.00 -12.86
N ASN A 85 -16.61 3.43 -12.36
CA ASN A 85 -17.51 4.11 -11.45
C ASN A 85 -17.01 4.20 -9.99
N ARG A 86 -16.00 3.41 -9.60
CA ARG A 86 -15.65 3.26 -8.17
C ARG A 86 -14.20 2.90 -7.85
N GLN A 87 -13.36 2.61 -8.85
CA GLN A 87 -11.97 2.21 -8.62
C GLN A 87 -11.03 3.32 -9.10
N CYS A 88 -10.23 3.89 -8.20
CA CYS A 88 -9.40 5.07 -8.47
C CYS A 88 -8.41 4.91 -9.64
N MET A 89 -7.96 3.69 -9.89
CA MET A 89 -6.99 3.35 -10.94
C MET A 89 -7.65 2.78 -12.21
N ALA A 90 -8.98 2.61 -12.21
CA ALA A 90 -9.74 2.30 -13.43
C ALA A 90 -9.88 3.60 -14.25
N LEU A 91 -8.95 3.78 -15.20
CA LEU A 91 -8.95 4.89 -16.15
C LEU A 91 -9.08 4.33 -17.57
N ILE A 92 -9.54 5.13 -18.53
CA ILE A 92 -9.66 4.71 -19.95
C ILE A 92 -8.37 4.09 -20.49
N PRO A 93 -7.16 4.63 -20.22
CA PRO A 93 -5.91 4.00 -20.67
C PRO A 93 -5.56 2.69 -19.95
N ASN A 94 -6.21 2.40 -18.82
CA ASN A 94 -5.90 1.23 -17.99
C ASN A 94 -6.82 0.03 -18.25
N LEU A 95 -7.86 0.19 -19.08
CA LEU A 95 -8.77 -0.90 -19.43
C LEU A 95 -8.00 -2.06 -20.09
N GLY A 96 -8.28 -3.29 -19.66
CA GLY A 96 -7.61 -4.50 -20.12
C GLY A 96 -6.22 -4.76 -19.50
N ARG A 97 -5.76 -3.91 -18.58
CA ARG A 97 -4.49 -4.09 -17.86
C ARG A 97 -4.72 -4.76 -16.51
N ARG A 98 -3.75 -5.55 -16.03
CA ARG A 98 -3.82 -6.18 -14.71
C ARG A 98 -3.87 -5.10 -13.63
N LYS A 99 -4.71 -5.30 -12.62
CA LYS A 99 -4.80 -4.34 -11.51
C LYS A 99 -3.48 -4.22 -10.76
N THR A 100 -2.78 -5.34 -10.52
CA THR A 100 -1.49 -5.37 -9.82
C THR A 100 -0.39 -4.58 -10.56
N ASP A 101 -0.34 -4.66 -11.89
CA ASP A 101 0.65 -3.92 -12.70
C ASP A 101 0.40 -2.41 -12.67
N VAL A 102 -0.84 -1.99 -12.89
CA VAL A 102 -1.23 -0.57 -12.82
C VAL A 102 -1.03 -0.01 -11.40
N CYS A 103 -1.29 -0.82 -10.38
CA CYS A 103 -1.10 -0.45 -8.99
C CYS A 103 0.38 -0.21 -8.65
N GLU A 104 1.28 -1.08 -9.12
CA GLU A 104 2.73 -0.88 -8.97
C GLU A 104 3.19 0.43 -9.62
N GLU A 105 2.80 0.67 -10.88
CA GLU A 105 3.11 1.92 -11.59
C GLU A 105 2.62 3.13 -10.79
N ARG A 106 1.38 3.06 -10.28
CA ARG A 106 0.79 4.14 -9.49
C ARG A 106 1.53 4.37 -8.17
N ILE A 107 1.96 3.31 -7.48
CA ILE A 107 2.77 3.44 -6.27
C ILE A 107 4.10 4.13 -6.60
N HIS A 108 4.75 3.77 -7.70
CA HIS A 108 6.03 4.36 -8.09
C HIS A 108 5.91 5.80 -8.58
N ASP A 109 4.78 6.20 -9.18
CA ASP A 109 4.46 7.60 -9.46
C ASP A 109 4.37 8.45 -8.17
N ILE A 110 3.98 7.83 -7.04
CA ILE A 110 3.87 8.49 -5.73
C ILE A 110 5.22 8.48 -5.00
N ASN A 111 5.83 7.31 -4.88
CA ASN A 111 7.13 7.13 -4.24
C ASN A 111 7.88 5.95 -4.88
N PRO A 112 8.93 6.22 -5.68
CA PRO A 112 9.70 5.19 -6.38
C PRO A 112 10.62 4.36 -5.45
N GLU A 113 10.67 4.67 -4.14
CA GLU A 113 11.44 3.87 -3.17
C GLU A 113 10.62 2.77 -2.51
N ILE A 114 9.30 2.78 -2.68
CA ILE A 114 8.43 1.73 -2.15
C ILE A 114 8.67 0.43 -2.92
N ARG A 115 9.00 -0.62 -2.19
CA ARG A 115 9.09 -1.97 -2.74
C ARG A 115 7.68 -2.52 -2.93
N VAL A 116 7.34 -2.86 -4.16
CA VAL A 116 6.05 -3.49 -4.48
C VAL A 116 6.27 -4.96 -4.73
N MET A 117 5.45 -5.80 -4.09
CA MET A 117 5.44 -7.24 -4.32
C MET A 117 4.08 -7.61 -4.93
N LYS A 118 4.07 -7.96 -6.21
CA LYS A 118 2.84 -8.28 -6.94
C LYS A 118 2.52 -9.76 -6.84
N HIS A 119 1.28 -10.07 -6.51
CA HIS A 119 0.72 -11.41 -6.50
C HIS A 119 -0.55 -11.44 -7.36
N PRO A 120 -0.43 -11.69 -8.68
CA PRO A 120 -1.57 -11.73 -9.59
C PRO A 120 -2.36 -13.03 -9.44
N VAL A 121 -2.93 -13.24 -8.25
CA VAL A 121 -3.58 -14.49 -7.84
C VAL A 121 -4.92 -14.21 -7.18
N PHE A 122 -5.84 -15.15 -7.30
CA PHE A 122 -7.11 -15.11 -6.60
C PHE A 122 -6.95 -15.84 -5.26
N TYR A 123 -7.00 -15.11 -4.15
CA TYR A 123 -6.79 -15.72 -2.85
C TYR A 123 -7.99 -16.60 -2.45
N LEU A 124 -7.73 -17.90 -2.35
CA LEU A 124 -8.64 -18.85 -1.71
C LEU A 124 -7.91 -19.63 -0.61
N PRO A 125 -8.50 -19.78 0.59
CA PRO A 125 -7.89 -20.55 1.66
C PRO A 125 -7.61 -21.99 1.23
N GLY A 126 -6.39 -22.48 1.47
CA GLY A 126 -5.95 -23.83 1.10
C GLY A 126 -5.54 -24.02 -0.37
N SER A 127 -5.58 -22.97 -1.19
CA SER A 127 -5.02 -22.99 -2.55
C SER A 127 -3.48 -22.99 -2.53
N GLU A 128 -2.86 -23.43 -3.62
CA GLU A 128 -1.40 -23.39 -3.77
C GLU A 128 -0.89 -21.95 -3.70
N GLU A 129 -1.61 -21.02 -4.31
CA GLU A 129 -1.31 -19.59 -4.30
C GLU A 129 -1.35 -19.02 -2.89
N ALA A 130 -2.32 -19.42 -2.07
CA ALA A 130 -2.39 -19.01 -0.67
C ALA A 130 -1.22 -19.57 0.17
N ASN A 131 -0.76 -20.79 -0.12
CA ASN A 131 0.35 -21.41 0.60
C ASN A 131 1.71 -20.74 0.29
N GLY A 132 1.83 -20.05 -0.84
CA GLY A 132 3.02 -19.26 -1.18
C GLY A 132 3.11 -17.93 -0.43
N LEU A 133 2.08 -17.51 0.30
CA LEU A 133 2.06 -16.26 1.06
C LEU A 133 2.54 -16.49 2.49
N GLU A 134 3.72 -15.95 2.80
CA GLU A 134 4.31 -16.00 4.15
C GLU A 134 3.72 -14.88 5.03
N PHE A 135 2.54 -15.13 5.60
CA PHE A 135 1.79 -14.15 6.41
C PHE A 135 2.60 -13.53 7.55
N GLN A 136 3.49 -14.30 8.19
CA GLN A 136 4.37 -13.87 9.27
C GLN A 136 5.34 -12.74 8.90
N ASN A 137 5.53 -12.49 7.60
CA ASN A 137 6.40 -11.41 7.12
C ASN A 137 5.68 -10.05 7.04
N TYR A 138 4.37 -10.00 7.24
CA TYR A 138 3.59 -8.78 7.18
C TYR A 138 3.48 -8.13 8.56
N ASP A 139 3.64 -6.81 8.62
CA ASP A 139 3.33 -6.02 9.83
C ASP A 139 1.83 -5.75 9.96
N TYR A 140 1.11 -5.75 8.83
CA TYR A 140 -0.33 -5.50 8.79
C TYR A 140 -0.96 -6.09 7.53
N ILE A 141 -2.22 -6.52 7.64
CA ILE A 141 -3.02 -7.01 6.51
C ILE A 141 -4.26 -6.15 6.34
N LEU A 142 -4.54 -5.77 5.09
CA LEU A 142 -5.79 -5.12 4.69
C LEU A 142 -6.58 -6.07 3.79
N ASP A 143 -7.74 -6.47 4.28
CA ASP A 143 -8.69 -7.28 3.53
C ASP A 143 -9.75 -6.40 2.84
N ALA A 144 -9.66 -6.32 1.52
CA ALA A 144 -10.62 -5.71 0.62
C ALA A 144 -11.14 -6.69 -0.45
N ILE A 145 -11.12 -8.00 -0.15
CA ILE A 145 -11.74 -9.04 -0.97
C ILE A 145 -13.27 -8.91 -0.91
N ASP A 146 -14.02 -9.36 -1.91
CA ASP A 146 -15.49 -9.38 -1.91
C ASP A 146 -16.09 -10.78 -1.62
N THR A 147 -15.30 -11.83 -1.83
CA THR A 147 -15.68 -13.22 -1.57
C THR A 147 -15.63 -13.56 -0.07
N VAL A 148 -16.80 -13.84 0.52
CA VAL A 148 -16.95 -14.12 1.97
C VAL A 148 -16.05 -15.24 2.46
N SER A 149 -15.98 -16.37 1.76
CA SER A 149 -15.13 -17.50 2.15
C SER A 149 -13.65 -17.15 2.18
N ALA A 150 -13.20 -16.32 1.23
CA ALA A 150 -11.82 -15.85 1.17
C ALA A 150 -11.50 -14.92 2.34
N LYS A 151 -12.41 -13.99 2.68
CA LYS A 151 -12.25 -13.12 3.86
C LYS A 151 -12.08 -13.90 5.16
N ILE A 152 -12.96 -14.88 5.38
CA ILE A 152 -12.93 -15.69 6.62
C ILE A 152 -11.58 -16.40 6.73
N GLY A 153 -11.12 -17.06 5.67
CA GLY A 153 -9.84 -17.75 5.72
C GLY A 153 -8.65 -16.78 5.86
N LEU A 154 -8.70 -15.61 5.21
CA LEU A 154 -7.67 -14.59 5.39
C LEU A 154 -7.56 -14.12 6.84
N ILE A 155 -8.69 -13.88 7.51
CA ILE A 155 -8.73 -13.53 8.94
C ILE A 155 -8.15 -14.66 9.79
N LEU A 156 -8.49 -15.92 9.50
CA LEU A 156 -7.96 -17.07 10.23
C LEU A 156 -6.45 -17.23 10.04
N GLU A 157 -5.93 -17.05 8.83
CA GLU A 157 -4.48 -17.10 8.57
C GLU A 157 -3.74 -15.94 9.24
N ALA A 158 -4.29 -14.72 9.20
CA ALA A 158 -3.74 -13.57 9.92
C ALA A 158 -3.69 -13.83 11.44
N GLN A 159 -4.75 -14.40 12.01
CA GLN A 159 -4.80 -14.78 13.43
C GLN A 159 -3.76 -15.84 13.79
N LYS A 160 -3.61 -16.90 12.97
CA LYS A 160 -2.59 -17.94 13.16
C LYS A 160 -1.17 -17.36 13.11
N ALA A 161 -0.92 -16.44 12.18
CA ALA A 161 0.36 -15.75 12.05
C ALA A 161 0.58 -14.64 13.10
N GLN A 162 -0.43 -14.34 13.92
CA GLN A 162 -0.44 -13.24 14.90
C GLN A 162 -0.20 -11.86 14.27
N VAL A 163 -0.67 -11.67 13.03
CA VAL A 163 -0.55 -10.42 12.29
C VAL A 163 -1.86 -9.64 12.40
N PRO A 164 -1.82 -8.35 12.76
CA PRO A 164 -3.02 -7.54 12.82
C PRO A 164 -3.63 -7.38 11.42
N ILE A 165 -4.95 -7.50 11.37
CA ILE A 165 -5.74 -7.40 10.16
C ILE A 165 -6.90 -6.42 10.35
N ILE A 166 -7.16 -5.63 9.31
CA ILE A 166 -8.43 -4.91 9.16
C ILE A 166 -9.16 -5.46 7.94
N SER A 167 -10.46 -5.68 8.07
CA SER A 167 -11.31 -6.11 6.97
C SER A 167 -12.33 -5.02 6.68
N CYS A 168 -12.45 -4.63 5.41
CA CYS A 168 -13.60 -3.84 4.98
C CYS A 168 -14.71 -4.78 4.53
N MET A 169 -15.90 -4.54 5.08
CA MET A 169 -17.13 -5.12 4.56
C MET A 169 -17.70 -4.24 3.45
N GLY A 170 -18.56 -4.81 2.61
CA GLY A 170 -19.36 -4.09 1.63
C GLY A 170 -20.47 -3.27 2.28
#